data_AF-A0A351Z1Q5-F1
#
_entry.id   AF-A0A351Z1Q5-F1
#
_cell.length_a   1.000
_cell.length_b   1.000
_cell.length_c   1.000
_cell.angle_alpha   90.00
_cell.angle_beta   90.00
_cell.angle_gamma   90.00
#
_symmetry.space_group_name_H-M   'P 1'
#
loop_
_entity.id
_entity.type
_entity.pdbx_description
1 polymer ?
#
loop_
_entity_poly.entity_id
_entity_poly.type
_entity_poly.pdbx_seq_one_letter_code
_entity_poly.pdbx_strand_id
1 'polypeptide(L)'
;MNKILRKKLPHIFAAALAIGFIFPLALTSCGGASEAEEDEYNTNDGADLEDSEYCKNLGNRTSITLTGVYGKKLLYVNYNTAHPYNGSPIHYNSTRFITSTSGIEEEAPILTFAGQSSGRSALSIAQAMQAASRQRQKQIQNPAMHTKAFKEPQSLRKAVLAGFSRRGRSAARSAAYNHDCNTIYDNNQLVEGYRSSSAPITRRIFVDVSNDMNSYAAKDATLCAVGYYNQQIPVVLVWIVNESLGNECTGTTVNYDLAQDVADKFAAHYYHEREIFGEEYDFLFDASCHSSPTESYKIEDTGSLVNIVIYDIANDHGQINESGVAGYFFGAKDYFKQDNYRDARAYSNQGKYFYLDAAFCNNGNGYANPSSTVSDLAITTLFHEFQHMIHFGQKTIYGIESDTWYNEMLSMLCEDLMADQLETGNSAPQTLRISDFKNSYYLSGIDEFREDNDYTISSYANSYTFGAWLAREFGGPQFVSTMSKDHSRANMESVLYSIYANTGREYSRRQVYKLFIQACIFRSPFAEENSLPTLNKDAEGSMTAIDLFRNDDGPEIVANGYSPDIRPHGFVIHSIGTATSDTVTLNFSPRIDAREDIMIYIQDDF
;
A
#
# COMPACT_ATOMS: atom_id res chain seq x y z
N MET A 1 -71.37 -6.49 -13.80
CA MET A 1 -71.79 -6.52 -12.38
C MET A 1 -70.78 -5.78 -11.49
N ASN A 2 -71.23 -5.27 -10.34
CA ASN A 2 -70.52 -4.90 -9.09
C ASN A 2 -68.97 -4.76 -9.09
N LYS A 3 -68.39 -3.56 -8.86
CA LYS A 3 -67.96 -2.92 -7.55
C LYS A 3 -66.53 -3.36 -7.12
N ILE A 4 -65.63 -2.58 -6.48
CA ILE A 4 -65.42 -1.15 -6.09
C ILE A 4 -63.88 -0.98 -5.95
N LEU A 5 -63.11 0.08 -6.29
CA LEU A 5 -63.31 1.49 -6.72
C LEU A 5 -63.17 2.59 -5.63
N ARG A 6 -61.94 2.89 -5.16
CA ARG A 6 -61.42 4.18 -4.60
C ARG A 6 -59.87 4.11 -4.58
N LYS A 7 -59.03 5.01 -5.13
CA LYS A 7 -58.92 6.50 -5.16
C LYS A 7 -58.24 7.12 -3.92
N LYS A 8 -56.98 7.61 -4.05
CA LYS A 8 -56.61 9.06 -4.08
C LYS A 8 -55.09 9.37 -4.10
N LEU A 9 -54.71 10.22 -5.06
CA LEU A 9 -53.71 11.33 -4.99
C LEU A 9 -54.55 12.66 -5.06
N PRO A 10 -54.02 13.92 -5.09
CA PRO A 10 -52.64 14.44 -5.11
C PRO A 10 -52.42 15.64 -4.11
N HIS A 11 -51.55 16.62 -4.50
CA HIS A 11 -51.19 17.96 -3.94
C HIS A 11 -49.87 17.99 -3.12
N ILE A 12 -48.82 18.81 -3.37
CA ILE A 12 -48.53 20.08 -4.12
C ILE A 12 -48.73 21.38 -3.31
N PHE A 13 -47.76 22.32 -3.44
CA PHE A 13 -47.54 23.63 -2.76
C PHE A 13 -46.85 23.57 -1.38
N ALA A 14 -45.99 24.50 -0.95
CA ALA A 14 -45.42 25.73 -1.57
C ALA A 14 -43.97 26.00 -1.10
N ALA A 15 -43.35 27.11 -1.53
CA ALA A 15 -41.97 27.49 -1.19
C ALA A 15 -41.87 28.84 -0.43
N ALA A 16 -40.79 28.99 0.35
CA ALA A 16 -40.18 30.24 0.83
C ALA A 16 -38.68 29.92 1.07
N LEU A 17 -37.66 30.68 0.65
CA LEU A 17 -37.46 32.13 0.46
C LEU A 17 -37.34 32.92 1.77
N ALA A 18 -36.10 33.17 2.17
CA ALA A 18 -35.73 34.17 3.18
C ALA A 18 -34.47 34.91 2.69
N ILE A 19 -34.64 36.17 2.28
CA ILE A 19 -33.54 37.03 1.82
C ILE A 19 -33.21 38.02 2.93
N GLY A 20 -31.93 38.04 3.32
CA GLY A 20 -31.15 39.23 3.72
C GLY A 20 -31.66 40.13 4.85
N PHE A 21 -30.77 40.40 5.82
CA PHE A 21 -30.68 41.72 6.41
C PHE A 21 -29.22 42.20 6.40
N ILE A 22 -29.01 43.38 5.81
CA ILE A 22 -27.77 44.14 5.86
C ILE A 22 -28.00 45.30 6.82
N PHE A 23 -27.09 45.55 7.77
CA PHE A 23 -26.74 46.91 8.20
C PHE A 23 -25.29 46.89 8.74
N PRO A 24 -24.44 47.91 8.49
CA PRO A 24 -23.00 47.80 8.69
C PRO A 24 -22.53 48.40 10.02
N LEU A 25 -21.38 47.93 10.51
CA LEU A 25 -20.46 48.74 11.31
C LEU A 25 -19.13 48.82 10.57
N ALA A 26 -18.64 50.05 10.35
CA ALA A 26 -17.31 50.28 9.81
C ALA A 26 -16.30 50.41 10.96
N LEU A 27 -15.20 49.68 10.90
CA LEU A 27 -14.02 49.94 11.72
C LEU A 27 -12.74 49.65 10.92
N THR A 28 -11.95 50.70 10.81
CA THR A 28 -10.71 50.87 10.04
C THR A 28 -9.67 49.76 10.18
N SER A 29 -9.29 49.21 9.02
CA SER A 29 -7.91 48.94 8.58
C SER A 29 -6.85 48.43 9.59
N CYS A 30 -6.39 47.21 9.36
CA CYS A 30 -4.95 46.95 9.18
C CYS A 30 -4.78 45.82 8.14
N GLY A 31 -3.68 45.81 7.39
CA GLY A 31 -3.51 44.93 6.23
C GLY A 31 -3.15 43.49 6.61
N GLY A 32 -3.95 42.53 6.15
CA GLY A 32 -3.55 41.14 5.94
C GLY A 32 -3.53 40.84 4.44
N ALA A 33 -2.58 40.04 3.96
CA ALA A 33 -2.59 39.60 2.58
C ALA A 33 -3.77 38.65 2.33
N SER A 34 -4.41 38.75 1.18
CA SER A 34 -5.31 37.69 0.70
C SER A 34 -4.48 36.44 0.44
N GLU A 35 -4.82 35.35 1.11
CA GLU A 35 -4.35 34.02 0.71
C GLU A 35 -4.87 33.78 -0.71
N ALA A 36 -3.94 33.57 -1.65
CA ALA A 36 -4.30 33.07 -2.96
C ALA A 36 -4.50 31.55 -2.82
N GLU A 37 -5.61 31.05 -3.36
CA GLU A 37 -5.67 29.67 -3.82
C GLU A 37 -4.66 29.58 -4.98
N GLU A 38 -3.44 29.09 -4.72
CA GLU A 38 -2.43 28.92 -5.77
C GLU A 38 -2.85 27.72 -6.65
N ASP A 39 -3.02 27.97 -7.94
CA ASP A 39 -3.27 26.93 -8.94
C ASP A 39 -2.14 25.88 -8.91
N GLU A 40 -2.42 24.69 -8.36
CA GLU A 40 -1.48 23.56 -8.27
C GLU A 40 -1.24 22.85 -9.62
N TYR A 41 -1.24 23.64 -10.70
CA TYR A 41 -0.95 23.24 -12.08
C TYR A 41 0.42 23.75 -12.58
N ASN A 42 1.25 24.33 -11.70
CA ASN A 42 2.56 24.85 -12.09
C ASN A 42 3.58 23.70 -12.24
N THR A 43 3.75 23.21 -13.47
CA THR A 43 4.42 21.95 -13.85
C THR A 43 5.96 21.97 -13.70
N ASN A 44 6.49 22.24 -12.50
CA ASN A 44 7.91 22.05 -12.16
C ASN A 44 8.27 20.56 -11.94
N ASP A 45 7.72 19.66 -12.76
CA ASP A 45 7.85 18.20 -12.66
C ASP A 45 9.18 17.68 -13.26
N GLY A 46 10.23 18.50 -13.13
CA GLY A 46 11.57 18.33 -13.69
C GLY A 46 11.67 18.52 -15.21
N ALA A 47 12.88 18.30 -15.72
CA ALA A 47 13.06 17.95 -17.12
C ALA A 47 12.53 16.52 -17.35
N ASP A 48 12.10 16.23 -18.58
CA ASP A 48 11.68 14.88 -18.95
C ASP A 48 12.90 13.93 -19.06
N LEU A 49 12.69 12.66 -19.38
CA LEU A 49 13.78 11.83 -19.93
C LEU A 49 14.14 12.32 -21.34
N GLU A 50 15.43 12.40 -21.65
CA GLU A 50 15.92 12.80 -22.97
C GLU A 50 15.71 11.69 -24.03
N ASP A 51 15.55 12.08 -25.30
CA ASP A 51 15.40 11.16 -26.45
C ASP A 51 16.69 10.31 -26.65
N SER A 52 16.73 9.10 -26.09
CA SER A 52 17.85 8.15 -26.23
C SER A 52 17.78 7.36 -27.55
N GLU A 53 18.72 6.46 -27.84
CA GLU A 53 18.63 5.58 -29.02
C GLU A 53 17.37 4.70 -28.98
N TYR A 54 17.01 4.21 -27.79
CA TYR A 54 15.98 3.18 -27.58
C TYR A 54 14.65 3.72 -27.05
N CYS A 55 14.56 5.01 -26.72
CA CYS A 55 13.35 5.64 -26.22
C CYS A 55 13.20 7.09 -26.75
N LYS A 56 12.03 7.43 -27.30
CA LYS A 56 11.71 8.76 -27.85
C LYS A 56 10.39 9.29 -27.29
N ASN A 57 10.36 10.53 -26.79
CA ASN A 57 9.09 11.20 -26.48
C ASN A 57 8.51 11.86 -27.74
N LEU A 58 7.32 11.44 -28.19
CA LEU A 58 6.62 12.08 -29.31
C LEU A 58 6.29 13.56 -29.02
N GLY A 59 5.96 13.89 -27.77
CA GLY A 59 5.53 15.22 -27.34
C GLY A 59 4.24 15.65 -28.04
N ASN A 60 4.21 16.89 -28.54
CA ASN A 60 3.09 17.40 -29.34
C ASN A 60 3.22 17.07 -30.86
N ARG A 61 4.17 16.21 -31.26
CA ARG A 61 4.31 15.78 -32.67
C ARG A 61 3.17 14.82 -33.06
N THR A 62 2.80 14.81 -34.33
CA THR A 62 1.91 13.80 -34.95
C THR A 62 2.67 12.82 -35.85
N SER A 63 4.00 12.96 -35.93
CA SER A 63 4.87 12.10 -36.74
C SER A 63 6.26 12.05 -36.12
N ILE A 64 6.91 10.89 -36.21
CA ILE A 64 8.33 10.72 -35.87
C ILE A 64 8.97 9.75 -36.87
N THR A 65 10.17 10.09 -37.33
CA THR A 65 11.02 9.22 -38.14
C THR A 65 12.13 8.65 -37.27
N LEU A 66 12.28 7.34 -37.29
CA LEU A 66 13.31 6.56 -36.61
C LEU A 66 14.33 6.08 -37.65
N THR A 67 15.60 5.95 -37.26
CA THR A 67 16.73 5.56 -38.13
C THR A 67 17.67 4.62 -37.38
N GLY A 68 18.29 3.65 -38.07
CA GLY A 68 19.10 2.61 -37.42
C GLY A 68 18.28 1.44 -36.87
N VAL A 69 17.02 1.31 -37.29
CA VAL A 69 16.02 0.44 -36.63
C VAL A 69 15.74 -0.87 -37.39
N TYR A 70 16.47 -1.20 -38.47
CA TYR A 70 16.20 -2.41 -39.24
C TYR A 70 16.24 -3.68 -38.38
N GLY A 71 15.16 -4.47 -38.40
CA GLY A 71 15.01 -5.70 -37.62
C GLY A 71 14.63 -5.51 -36.16
N LYS A 72 14.44 -4.27 -35.68
CA LYS A 72 14.02 -4.00 -34.30
C LYS A 72 12.49 -4.09 -34.13
N LYS A 73 12.05 -4.56 -32.96
CA LYS A 73 10.67 -4.43 -32.47
C LYS A 73 10.41 -2.98 -32.10
N LEU A 74 9.24 -2.49 -32.49
CA LEU A 74 8.77 -1.15 -32.16
C LEU A 74 7.50 -1.24 -31.30
N LEU A 75 7.53 -0.50 -30.18
CA LEU A 75 6.45 -0.37 -29.21
C LEU A 75 6.14 1.12 -29.01
N TYR A 76 4.93 1.45 -28.56
CA TYR A 76 4.67 2.74 -27.93
C TYR A 76 3.88 2.59 -26.65
N VAL A 77 3.93 3.62 -25.82
CA VAL A 77 3.18 3.74 -24.59
C VAL A 77 2.40 5.04 -24.62
N ASN A 78 1.09 4.96 -24.37
CA ASN A 78 0.31 6.10 -23.96
C ASN A 78 0.40 6.19 -22.42
N TYR A 79 0.86 7.33 -21.91
CA TYR A 79 1.06 7.58 -20.47
C TYR A 79 0.24 8.80 -20.04
N ASN A 80 -0.41 8.71 -18.88
CA ASN A 80 -1.23 9.80 -18.34
C ASN A 80 -0.44 10.61 -17.30
N THR A 81 -0.04 11.84 -17.65
CA THR A 81 0.69 12.75 -16.74
C THR A 81 -0.20 13.43 -15.69
N ALA A 82 -1.45 12.99 -15.50
CA ALA A 82 -2.35 13.54 -14.50
C ALA A 82 -2.11 12.91 -13.13
N HIS A 83 -2.03 13.76 -12.09
CA HIS A 83 -1.92 13.36 -10.69
C HIS A 83 -3.21 12.67 -10.20
N PRO A 84 -3.15 11.55 -9.44
CA PRO A 84 -4.34 10.75 -9.10
C PRO A 84 -5.44 11.52 -8.35
N TYR A 85 -5.08 12.49 -7.51
CA TYR A 85 -6.04 13.25 -6.70
C TYR A 85 -6.93 14.19 -7.52
N ASN A 86 -6.41 14.72 -8.63
CA ASN A 86 -7.09 15.72 -9.49
C ASN A 86 -7.31 15.22 -10.93
N GLY A 87 -6.93 13.98 -11.24
CA GLY A 87 -6.96 13.39 -12.57
C GLY A 87 -8.13 12.44 -12.77
N SER A 88 -8.99 12.71 -13.75
CA SER A 88 -9.79 11.64 -14.36
C SER A 88 -8.89 10.75 -15.24
N PRO A 89 -9.28 9.51 -15.57
CA PRO A 89 -8.64 8.76 -16.65
C PRO A 89 -8.64 9.54 -17.96
N ILE A 90 -7.77 9.15 -18.90
CA ILE A 90 -7.86 9.56 -20.30
C ILE A 90 -8.68 8.46 -21.00
N HIS A 91 -9.89 8.80 -21.44
CA HIS A 91 -10.77 7.83 -22.08
C HIS A 91 -10.17 7.35 -23.42
N TYR A 92 -10.37 6.07 -23.76
CA TYR A 92 -9.82 5.44 -24.97
C TYR A 92 -10.18 6.13 -26.30
N ASN A 93 -11.27 6.90 -26.33
CA ASN A 93 -11.69 7.69 -27.48
C ASN A 93 -10.96 9.04 -27.63
N SER A 94 -10.13 9.38 -26.64
CA SER A 94 -9.37 10.62 -26.50
C SER A 94 -7.85 10.36 -26.47
N THR A 95 -7.41 9.11 -26.61
CA THR A 95 -6.02 8.73 -26.76
C THR A 95 -5.55 8.84 -28.21
N ARG A 96 -4.27 9.11 -28.42
CA ARG A 96 -3.62 9.01 -29.72
C ARG A 96 -3.35 7.55 -30.09
N PHE A 97 -3.46 7.28 -31.38
CA PHE A 97 -3.25 5.97 -31.98
C PHE A 97 -2.47 6.14 -33.28
N ILE A 98 -1.79 5.08 -33.73
CA ILE A 98 -1.08 5.09 -35.01
C ILE A 98 -2.07 5.11 -36.17
N THR A 99 -1.94 6.10 -37.06
CA THR A 99 -2.79 6.25 -38.26
C THR A 99 -2.18 5.63 -39.50
N SER A 100 -0.86 5.46 -39.54
CA SER A 100 -0.13 4.78 -40.61
C SER A 100 1.31 4.51 -40.20
N THR A 101 1.85 3.37 -40.62
CA THR A 101 3.27 3.01 -40.53
C THR A 101 3.94 3.11 -41.91
N SER A 102 5.27 3.14 -41.96
CA SER A 102 6.02 2.89 -43.19
C SER A 102 7.33 2.17 -42.88
N GLY A 103 7.57 1.02 -43.52
CA GLY A 103 8.75 0.21 -43.24
C GLY A 103 8.61 -0.70 -42.01
N ILE A 104 7.38 -1.16 -41.72
CA ILE A 104 7.06 -2.07 -40.63
C ILE A 104 6.30 -3.26 -41.19
N GLU A 105 6.61 -4.46 -40.71
CA GLU A 105 5.73 -5.62 -40.77
C GLU A 105 4.84 -5.58 -39.53
N GLU A 106 3.58 -5.20 -39.72
CA GLU A 106 2.59 -5.10 -38.64
C GLU A 106 2.26 -6.51 -38.14
N GLU A 107 2.57 -6.77 -36.88
CA GLU A 107 2.29 -8.06 -36.26
C GLU A 107 0.79 -8.21 -36.01
N ALA A 108 0.25 -9.41 -36.26
CA ALA A 108 -1.08 -9.74 -35.78
C ALA A 108 -1.09 -9.56 -34.25
N PRO A 109 -1.98 -8.73 -33.69
CA PRO A 109 -1.90 -8.39 -32.28
C PRO A 109 -2.06 -9.66 -31.44
N ILE A 110 -1.16 -9.81 -30.46
CA ILE A 110 -1.21 -10.91 -29.49
C ILE A 110 -2.38 -10.63 -28.55
N LEU A 111 -3.59 -10.94 -29.02
CA LEU A 111 -4.83 -10.88 -28.24
C LEU A 111 -4.91 -12.09 -27.29
N THR A 112 -3.88 -12.27 -26.46
CA THR A 112 -3.96 -13.00 -25.20
C THR A 112 -4.70 -12.14 -24.18
N PHE A 113 -5.96 -11.79 -24.49
CA PHE A 113 -6.93 -11.53 -23.45
C PHE A 113 -6.98 -12.78 -22.57
N ALA A 114 -6.41 -12.70 -21.37
CA ALA A 114 -6.68 -13.62 -20.27
C ALA A 114 -8.10 -13.37 -19.75
N GLY A 115 -9.09 -13.49 -20.65
CA GLY A 115 -10.41 -12.87 -20.57
C GLY A 115 -11.26 -13.42 -19.45
N GLN A 116 -11.09 -12.86 -18.24
CA GLN A 116 -11.75 -13.26 -16.99
C GLN A 116 -11.71 -14.79 -16.76
N SER A 117 -10.58 -15.43 -17.07
CA SER A 117 -10.43 -16.90 -17.12
C SER A 117 -10.29 -17.56 -15.73
N SER A 118 -11.22 -17.26 -14.83
CA SER A 118 -11.61 -18.06 -13.65
C SER A 118 -10.46 -18.69 -12.83
N GLY A 119 -9.42 -17.93 -12.51
CA GLY A 119 -8.26 -18.35 -11.69
C GLY A 119 -8.60 -18.53 -10.21
N ARG A 120 -9.38 -19.57 -9.89
CA ARG A 120 -10.00 -19.87 -8.57
C ARG A 120 -9.05 -20.14 -7.38
N SER A 121 -7.79 -19.70 -7.44
CA SER A 121 -6.79 -19.87 -6.37
C SER A 121 -6.13 -18.56 -5.90
N ALA A 122 -5.99 -17.54 -6.75
CA ALA A 122 -5.43 -16.24 -6.35
C ALA A 122 -6.48 -15.32 -5.69
N LEU A 123 -7.76 -15.54 -6.00
CA LEU A 123 -8.91 -14.76 -5.51
C LEU A 123 -8.93 -14.61 -3.98
N SER A 124 -8.68 -15.68 -3.21
CA SER A 124 -8.80 -15.64 -1.74
C SER A 124 -7.86 -14.61 -1.10
N ILE A 125 -6.57 -14.64 -1.44
CA ILE A 125 -5.54 -13.71 -0.94
C ILE A 125 -5.86 -12.27 -1.36
N ALA A 126 -6.19 -12.08 -2.63
CA ALA A 126 -6.43 -10.75 -3.18
C ALA A 126 -7.70 -10.10 -2.61
N GLN A 127 -8.74 -10.90 -2.33
CA GLN A 127 -9.96 -10.46 -1.65
C GLN A 127 -9.74 -10.26 -0.12
N ALA A 128 -8.86 -11.06 0.49
CA ALA A 128 -8.48 -10.92 1.90
C ALA A 128 -7.84 -9.55 2.18
N MET A 129 -6.80 -9.22 1.42
CA MET A 129 -6.10 -7.94 1.54
C MET A 129 -7.01 -6.75 1.22
N GLN A 130 -7.85 -6.89 0.19
CA GLN A 130 -8.86 -5.88 -0.14
C GLN A 130 -9.79 -5.56 1.05
N ALA A 131 -10.26 -6.58 1.76
CA ALA A 131 -11.14 -6.38 2.91
C ALA A 131 -10.42 -5.72 4.11
N ALA A 132 -9.13 -6.00 4.30
CA ALA A 132 -8.28 -5.33 5.29
C ALA A 132 -8.02 -3.85 4.93
N SER A 133 -7.67 -3.54 3.66
CA SER A 133 -7.39 -2.17 3.20
C SER A 133 -8.58 -1.22 3.40
N ARG A 134 -9.82 -1.71 3.17
CA ARG A 134 -11.07 -0.96 3.47
C ARG A 134 -11.18 -0.48 4.93
N GLN A 135 -10.41 -1.04 5.87
CA GLN A 135 -10.36 -0.58 7.26
C GLN A 135 -9.32 0.51 7.48
N ARG A 136 -8.14 0.35 6.88
CA ARG A 136 -7.09 1.38 6.87
C ARG A 136 -7.63 2.70 6.30
N GLN A 137 -8.47 2.62 5.27
CA GLN A 137 -9.19 3.75 4.69
C GLN A 137 -10.10 4.49 5.69
N LYS A 138 -10.68 3.83 6.70
CA LYS A 138 -11.50 4.50 7.75
C LYS A 138 -10.68 5.38 8.71
N GLN A 139 -9.36 5.21 8.74
CA GLN A 139 -8.46 6.14 9.42
C GLN A 139 -8.38 7.46 8.63
N ILE A 140 -8.17 7.35 7.32
CA ILE A 140 -7.95 8.46 6.38
C ILE A 140 -9.26 9.21 6.07
N GLN A 141 -10.32 8.50 5.68
CA GLN A 141 -11.61 9.05 5.26
C GLN A 141 -12.45 9.66 6.40
N ASN A 142 -11.89 9.85 7.59
CA ASN A 142 -12.49 10.64 8.66
C ASN A 142 -11.71 11.94 8.92
N PRO A 143 -11.90 13.00 8.11
CA PRO A 143 -11.25 14.30 8.32
C PRO A 143 -11.48 14.88 9.72
N ALA A 144 -12.53 14.48 10.44
CA ALA A 144 -12.77 14.95 11.81
C ALA A 144 -11.81 14.34 12.85
N MET A 145 -11.12 13.22 12.55
CA MET A 145 -10.03 12.71 13.40
C MET A 145 -8.75 13.54 13.19
N HIS A 146 -8.31 13.74 11.95
CA HIS A 146 -7.09 14.51 11.66
C HIS A 146 -7.26 16.03 11.88
N THR A 147 -8.28 16.65 11.28
CA THR A 147 -8.41 18.13 11.24
C THR A 147 -8.88 18.78 12.55
N LYS A 148 -9.19 18.00 13.60
CA LYS A 148 -9.46 18.52 14.96
C LYS A 148 -8.36 18.22 15.98
N ALA A 149 -7.61 17.13 15.82
CA ALA A 149 -6.50 16.81 16.71
C ALA A 149 -5.18 17.53 16.34
N PHE A 150 -5.01 17.95 15.08
CA PHE A 150 -3.74 18.48 14.56
C PHE A 150 -3.84 19.85 13.87
N LYS A 151 -4.89 20.65 14.14
CA LYS A 151 -4.97 22.01 13.57
C LYS A 151 -4.11 23.03 14.33
N GLU A 152 -3.07 23.47 13.62
CA GLU A 152 -2.14 24.59 13.86
C GLU A 152 -0.91 24.36 14.76
N PRO A 153 0.19 25.16 14.58
CA PRO A 153 0.41 26.18 13.55
C PRO A 153 1.64 25.93 12.65
N GLN A 154 1.67 26.55 11.46
CA GLN A 154 2.81 26.52 10.52
C GLN A 154 4.16 27.00 11.12
N SER A 155 4.14 27.67 12.27
CA SER A 155 5.33 28.08 13.02
C SER A 155 6.24 26.91 13.40
N LEU A 156 5.70 25.70 13.61
CA LEU A 156 6.50 24.52 13.94
C LEU A 156 7.36 24.04 12.75
N ARG A 157 6.81 23.98 11.53
CA ARG A 157 7.59 23.69 10.31
C ARG A 157 8.77 24.66 10.15
N LYS A 158 8.55 25.97 10.41
CA LYS A 158 9.62 26.99 10.42
C LYS A 158 10.62 26.82 11.56
N ALA A 159 10.19 26.43 12.77
CA ALA A 159 11.10 26.20 13.90
C ALA A 159 12.05 25.01 13.66
N VAL A 160 11.53 23.90 13.14
CA VAL A 160 12.32 22.70 12.82
C VAL A 160 13.34 23.00 11.71
N LEU A 161 12.88 23.57 10.58
CA LEU A 161 13.76 23.91 9.44
C LEU A 161 14.81 24.97 9.80
N ALA A 162 14.48 25.97 10.64
CA ALA A 162 15.44 26.95 11.13
C ALA A 162 16.51 26.33 12.07
N GLY A 163 16.17 25.23 12.76
CA GLY A 163 17.12 24.47 13.58
C GLY A 163 18.23 23.82 12.74
N PHE A 164 17.87 23.15 11.65
CA PHE A 164 18.83 22.47 10.76
C PHE A 164 19.80 23.42 10.04
N SER A 165 19.38 24.67 9.75
CA SER A 165 20.24 25.67 9.13
C SER A 165 21.43 26.13 10.01
N ARG A 166 21.40 25.89 11.33
CA ARG A 166 22.38 26.47 12.28
C ARG A 166 22.95 25.50 13.34
N ARG A 167 23.51 24.36 12.91
CA ARG A 167 24.68 23.73 13.57
C ARG A 167 25.33 22.64 12.72
N GLY A 168 26.59 22.84 12.36
CA GLY A 168 27.43 21.76 11.83
C GLY A 168 28.04 20.92 12.95
N ARG A 169 28.15 19.60 12.74
CA ARG A 169 29.00 18.64 13.47
C ARG A 169 28.93 18.65 15.01
N SER A 170 27.93 17.96 15.57
CA SER A 170 28.10 17.23 16.84
C SER A 170 27.16 16.02 16.89
N ALA A 171 27.62 14.93 17.50
CA ALA A 171 26.94 13.62 17.53
C ALA A 171 25.47 13.67 17.98
N ALA A 172 24.68 12.74 17.46
CA ALA A 172 23.34 12.46 17.96
C ALA A 172 23.40 12.11 19.46
N ARG A 173 22.68 12.90 20.28
CA ARG A 173 22.36 12.52 21.65
C ARG A 173 20.87 12.25 21.70
N SER A 174 20.50 11.00 21.98
CA SER A 174 19.17 10.69 22.49
C SER A 174 18.92 11.58 23.71
N ALA A 175 17.82 12.36 23.65
CA ALA A 175 17.39 13.19 24.77
C ALA A 175 16.58 12.31 25.73
N ALA A 176 17.29 11.60 26.62
CA ALA A 176 16.68 10.77 27.65
C ALA A 176 15.74 11.62 28.53
N TYR A 177 14.43 11.53 28.26
CA TYR A 177 13.40 12.30 28.94
C TYR A 177 13.05 11.60 30.26
N ASN A 178 13.84 11.87 31.30
CA ASN A 178 13.60 11.32 32.64
C ASN A 178 12.26 11.84 33.20
N HIS A 179 11.24 10.99 33.12
CA HIS A 179 9.98 11.13 33.84
C HIS A 179 9.84 9.94 34.80
N ASP A 180 9.49 10.19 36.06
CA ASP A 180 9.51 9.21 37.16
C ASP A 180 8.44 8.11 37.00
N CYS A 181 8.71 7.12 36.15
CA CYS A 181 7.76 6.09 35.74
C CYS A 181 7.74 4.85 36.66
N ASN A 182 7.48 5.06 37.96
CA ASN A 182 7.46 4.00 38.99
C ASN A 182 6.22 3.05 38.98
N THR A 183 5.38 3.12 37.94
CA THR A 183 4.37 2.11 37.64
C THR A 183 4.60 1.54 36.24
N ILE A 184 5.71 0.80 36.09
CA ILE A 184 5.79 -0.22 35.05
C ILE A 184 4.89 -1.36 35.54
N TYR A 185 3.72 -1.55 34.91
CA TYR A 185 3.09 -2.87 34.95
C TYR A 185 4.04 -3.80 34.20
N ASP A 186 4.65 -4.72 34.95
CA ASP A 186 5.82 -5.42 34.46
C ASP A 186 5.40 -6.48 33.45
N ASN A 187 5.96 -6.41 32.23
CA ASN A 187 5.86 -7.47 31.22
C ASN A 187 6.20 -8.83 31.84
N ASN A 188 7.14 -8.85 32.81
CA ASN A 188 7.49 -10.04 33.56
C ASN A 188 6.29 -10.64 34.30
N GLN A 189 5.32 -9.89 34.84
CA GLN A 189 4.20 -10.48 35.59
C GLN A 189 3.24 -11.29 34.72
N LEU A 190 2.94 -10.85 33.49
CA LEU A 190 2.14 -11.66 32.55
C LEU A 190 2.92 -12.88 32.06
N VAL A 191 4.22 -12.71 31.77
CA VAL A 191 5.10 -13.76 31.25
C VAL A 191 5.44 -14.81 32.32
N GLU A 192 5.70 -14.39 33.56
CA GLU A 192 5.85 -15.26 34.74
C GLU A 192 4.52 -15.94 35.09
N GLY A 193 3.40 -15.22 35.00
CA GLY A 193 2.06 -15.78 35.14
C GLY A 193 1.84 -16.94 34.17
N TYR A 194 2.13 -16.74 32.88
CA TYR A 194 2.05 -17.78 31.85
C TYR A 194 2.99 -18.97 32.14
N ARG A 195 4.21 -18.69 32.63
CA ARG A 195 5.22 -19.71 32.96
C ARG A 195 4.96 -20.49 34.26
N SER A 196 4.13 -19.96 35.18
CA SER A 196 3.96 -20.51 36.55
C SER A 196 2.53 -20.92 36.93
N SER A 197 1.53 -20.43 36.20
CA SER A 197 0.13 -20.77 36.45
C SER A 197 -0.23 -22.14 35.86
N SER A 198 -0.95 -22.95 36.64
CA SER A 198 -1.63 -24.15 36.14
C SER A 198 -3.05 -23.87 35.60
N ALA A 199 -3.51 -22.62 35.71
CA ALA A 199 -4.77 -22.15 35.15
C ALA A 199 -4.51 -21.22 33.94
N PRO A 200 -5.29 -21.34 32.84
CA PRO A 200 -5.11 -20.50 31.67
C PRO A 200 -5.36 -19.02 31.99
N ILE A 201 -4.50 -18.14 31.49
CA ILE A 201 -4.69 -16.69 31.58
C ILE A 201 -5.72 -16.29 30.52
N THR A 202 -6.80 -15.63 30.95
CA THR A 202 -7.87 -15.18 30.06
C THR A 202 -8.10 -13.67 30.16
N ARG A 203 -8.54 -13.06 29.06
CA ARG A 203 -8.83 -11.63 28.90
C ARG A 203 -10.05 -11.46 28.01
N ARG A 204 -10.83 -10.39 28.20
CA ARG A 204 -11.81 -9.95 27.19
C ARG A 204 -11.14 -9.02 26.19
N ILE A 205 -11.29 -9.35 24.90
CA ILE A 205 -10.69 -8.62 23.78
C ILE A 205 -11.82 -8.20 22.84
N PHE A 206 -11.87 -6.91 22.50
CA PHE A 206 -12.73 -6.37 21.46
C PHE A 206 -12.18 -6.76 20.08
N VAL A 207 -12.83 -7.74 19.47
CA VAL A 207 -12.63 -8.17 18.08
C VAL A 207 -13.79 -7.68 17.22
N ASP A 208 -13.63 -7.66 15.91
CA ASP A 208 -14.73 -7.35 14.98
C ASP A 208 -15.62 -8.60 14.76
N VAL A 209 -16.89 -8.39 14.40
CA VAL A 209 -17.88 -9.45 14.14
C VAL A 209 -18.69 -9.21 12.86
N SER A 210 -18.08 -8.56 11.85
CA SER A 210 -18.73 -8.10 10.62
C SER A 210 -17.83 -8.02 9.39
N ASN A 211 -18.33 -8.40 8.21
CA ASN A 211 -17.56 -8.41 6.95
C ASN A 211 -17.16 -7.01 6.43
N ASP A 212 -17.82 -5.94 6.90
CA ASP A 212 -17.44 -4.56 6.63
C ASP A 212 -16.53 -3.96 7.73
N MET A 213 -16.24 -4.75 8.77
CA MET A 213 -15.55 -4.42 10.02
C MET A 213 -15.93 -3.06 10.62
N ASN A 214 -17.24 -2.89 10.86
CA ASN A 214 -17.83 -1.73 11.53
C ASN A 214 -18.41 -2.06 12.92
N SER A 215 -18.33 -3.30 13.39
CA SER A 215 -19.02 -3.71 14.62
C SER A 215 -18.17 -4.66 15.48
N TYR A 216 -17.97 -4.26 16.72
CA TYR A 216 -17.04 -4.92 17.64
C TYR A 216 -17.76 -5.59 18.81
N ALA A 217 -17.27 -6.77 19.19
CA ALA A 217 -17.71 -7.50 20.37
C ALA A 217 -16.52 -7.85 21.26
N ALA A 218 -16.65 -7.63 22.56
CA ALA A 218 -15.70 -8.15 23.54
C ALA A 218 -15.92 -9.67 23.71
N LYS A 219 -15.09 -10.49 23.05
CA LYS A 219 -15.07 -11.95 23.23
C LYS A 219 -14.10 -12.32 24.36
N ASP A 220 -14.30 -13.47 24.99
CA ASP A 220 -13.33 -14.04 25.93
C ASP A 220 -12.22 -14.75 25.13
N ALA A 221 -10.95 -14.48 25.47
CA ALA A 221 -9.77 -15.05 24.82
C ALA A 221 -8.79 -15.61 25.86
N THR A 222 -7.99 -16.59 25.45
CA THR A 222 -6.95 -17.25 26.26
C THR A 222 -5.57 -16.89 25.72
N LEU A 223 -4.60 -16.63 26.61
CA LEU A 223 -3.19 -16.52 26.24
C LEU A 223 -2.64 -17.92 25.98
N CYS A 224 -2.37 -18.23 24.71
CA CYS A 224 -2.00 -19.57 24.26
C CYS A 224 -0.51 -19.73 23.95
N ALA A 225 0.22 -18.63 23.71
CA ALA A 225 1.68 -18.66 23.57
C ALA A 225 2.33 -17.31 23.90
N VAL A 226 3.64 -17.35 24.17
CA VAL A 226 4.52 -16.20 24.32
C VAL A 226 5.78 -16.44 23.48
N GLY A 227 6.12 -15.49 22.62
CA GLY A 227 7.28 -15.61 21.72
C GLY A 227 8.47 -14.81 22.24
N TYR A 228 9.67 -15.42 22.19
CA TYR A 228 10.89 -14.87 22.78
C TYR A 228 12.01 -14.69 21.76
N TYR A 229 12.36 -13.44 21.47
CA TYR A 229 13.56 -13.15 20.69
C TYR A 229 14.81 -13.66 21.43
N ASN A 230 15.66 -14.39 20.69
CA ASN A 230 16.84 -15.09 21.20
C ASN A 230 16.57 -15.93 22.47
N GLN A 231 15.35 -16.50 22.60
CA GLN A 231 14.90 -17.31 23.74
C GLN A 231 14.89 -16.59 25.11
N GLN A 232 15.08 -15.27 25.13
CA GLN A 232 15.29 -14.49 26.36
C GLN A 232 14.34 -13.31 26.51
N ILE A 233 14.12 -12.56 25.43
CA ILE A 233 13.35 -11.31 25.46
C ILE A 233 11.93 -11.60 24.96
N PRO A 234 10.88 -11.56 25.80
CA PRO A 234 9.52 -11.65 25.31
C PRO A 234 9.23 -10.43 24.44
N VAL A 235 8.69 -10.66 23.24
CA VAL A 235 8.31 -9.60 22.29
C VAL A 235 6.84 -9.67 21.89
N VAL A 236 6.22 -10.85 22.02
CA VAL A 236 4.85 -11.10 21.54
C VAL A 236 4.04 -12.01 22.47
N LEU A 237 2.75 -11.73 22.56
CA LEU A 237 1.71 -12.53 23.20
C LEU A 237 0.72 -13.01 22.12
N VAL A 238 0.40 -14.30 22.10
CA VAL A 238 -0.61 -14.86 21.17
C VAL A 238 -1.86 -15.25 21.95
N TRP A 239 -2.95 -14.53 21.67
CA TRP A 239 -4.26 -14.75 22.23
C TRP A 239 -5.16 -15.46 21.22
N ILE A 240 -5.89 -16.48 21.65
CA ILE A 240 -6.91 -17.13 20.83
C ILE A 240 -8.28 -16.85 21.45
N VAL A 241 -9.23 -16.36 20.65
CA VAL A 241 -10.62 -16.20 21.11
C VAL A 241 -11.22 -17.58 21.38
N ASN A 242 -11.86 -17.75 22.53
CA ASN A 242 -12.18 -19.08 23.08
C ASN A 242 -13.12 -19.93 22.21
N GLU A 243 -13.86 -19.34 21.26
CA GLU A 243 -14.69 -20.06 20.29
C GLU A 243 -13.88 -20.63 19.10
N SER A 244 -12.69 -20.08 18.86
CA SER A 244 -11.68 -20.56 17.90
C SER A 244 -10.54 -21.35 18.56
N LEU A 245 -10.62 -21.67 19.86
CA LEU A 245 -9.63 -22.50 20.55
C LEU A 245 -10.05 -23.98 20.53
N GLY A 246 -9.27 -24.81 19.84
CA GLY A 246 -9.51 -26.25 19.69
C GLY A 246 -8.37 -27.11 20.22
N ASN A 247 -8.66 -28.40 20.45
CA ASN A 247 -7.61 -29.41 20.64
C ASN A 247 -6.89 -29.70 19.30
N GLU A 248 -7.67 -29.72 18.22
CA GLU A 248 -7.23 -29.91 16.84
C GLU A 248 -7.39 -28.59 16.07
N CYS A 249 -6.52 -28.38 15.09
CA CYS A 249 -6.74 -27.33 14.10
C CYS A 249 -7.87 -27.73 13.13
N THR A 250 -8.75 -26.80 12.81
CA THR A 250 -9.82 -26.92 11.80
C THR A 250 -10.07 -25.56 11.16
N GLY A 251 -10.88 -25.48 10.11
CA GLY A 251 -11.20 -24.22 9.45
C GLY A 251 -11.75 -23.09 10.33
N THR A 252 -12.17 -23.33 11.58
CA THR A 252 -12.47 -22.26 12.57
C THR A 252 -11.63 -22.32 13.84
N THR A 253 -10.80 -23.36 14.04
CA THR A 253 -10.11 -23.62 15.31
C THR A 253 -8.61 -23.73 15.18
N VAL A 254 -7.92 -23.21 16.19
CA VAL A 254 -6.47 -23.23 16.35
C VAL A 254 -6.13 -23.86 17.69
N ASN A 255 -5.03 -24.62 17.75
CA ASN A 255 -4.55 -25.26 18.98
C ASN A 255 -3.30 -24.55 19.55
N TYR A 256 -2.84 -25.00 20.72
CA TYR A 256 -1.69 -24.40 21.42
C TYR A 256 -0.37 -24.57 20.66
N ASP A 257 -0.17 -25.67 19.94
CA ASP A 257 1.05 -25.92 19.17
C ASP A 257 1.18 -24.89 18.03
N LEU A 258 0.08 -24.64 17.29
CA LEU A 258 0.04 -23.60 16.27
C LEU A 258 0.23 -22.20 16.87
N ALA A 259 -0.36 -21.92 18.04
CA ALA A 259 -0.17 -20.65 18.74
C ALA A 259 1.30 -20.39 19.05
N GLN A 260 2.05 -21.43 19.44
CA GLN A 260 3.48 -21.34 19.72
C GLN A 260 4.32 -21.20 18.45
N ASP A 261 3.97 -21.87 17.34
CA ASP A 261 4.66 -21.68 16.04
C ASP A 261 4.46 -20.26 15.49
N VAL A 262 3.25 -19.67 15.63
CA VAL A 262 2.99 -18.25 15.36
C VAL A 262 3.88 -17.35 16.21
N ALA A 263 3.93 -17.62 17.53
CA ALA A 263 4.69 -16.82 18.48
C ALA A 263 6.21 -16.87 18.22
N ASP A 264 6.74 -18.06 17.94
CA ASP A 264 8.18 -18.28 17.76
C ASP A 264 8.68 -17.78 16.40
N LYS A 265 7.92 -17.99 15.31
CA LYS A 265 8.26 -17.39 14.00
C LYS A 265 8.25 -15.86 14.07
N PHE A 266 7.20 -15.25 14.62
CA PHE A 266 7.20 -13.78 14.75
C PHE A 266 8.35 -13.28 15.63
N ALA A 267 8.56 -13.91 16.80
CA ALA A 267 9.61 -13.48 17.72
C ALA A 267 11.04 -13.66 17.16
N ALA A 268 11.26 -14.62 16.26
CA ALA A 268 12.56 -14.82 15.60
C ALA A 268 12.94 -13.64 14.70
N HIS A 269 11.97 -13.05 13.96
CA HIS A 269 12.25 -12.02 12.95
C HIS A 269 11.74 -10.61 13.30
N TYR A 270 11.04 -10.42 14.43
CA TYR A 270 10.56 -9.12 14.94
C TYR A 270 11.59 -7.98 14.88
N TYR A 271 12.84 -8.23 15.30
CA TYR A 271 13.91 -7.22 15.23
C TYR A 271 14.48 -7.02 13.82
N HIS A 272 14.34 -7.99 12.92
CA HIS A 272 14.81 -7.88 11.54
C HIS A 272 13.91 -6.94 10.71
N GLU A 273 12.60 -7.03 10.88
CA GLU A 273 11.69 -6.03 10.31
C GLU A 273 12.00 -4.63 10.88
N ARG A 274 12.15 -4.51 12.21
CA ARG A 274 12.49 -3.23 12.85
C ARG A 274 13.83 -2.65 12.38
N GLU A 275 14.83 -3.50 12.13
CA GLU A 275 16.12 -3.07 11.58
C GLU A 275 15.98 -2.42 10.20
N ILE A 276 14.99 -2.82 9.39
CA ILE A 276 14.70 -2.20 8.09
C ILE A 276 13.71 -1.04 8.25
N PHE A 277 12.49 -1.29 8.72
CA PHE A 277 11.37 -0.35 8.61
C PHE A 277 11.30 0.72 9.71
N GLY A 278 11.96 0.50 10.85
CA GLY A 278 11.90 1.41 12.00
C GLY A 278 11.20 0.76 13.19
N GLU A 279 10.68 1.57 14.10
CA GLU A 279 10.09 1.08 15.35
C GLU A 279 8.60 1.39 15.41
N GLU A 280 7.80 0.43 15.87
CA GLU A 280 6.43 0.68 16.27
C GLU A 280 6.39 1.54 17.54
N TYR A 281 5.29 2.25 17.78
CA TYR A 281 5.22 3.20 18.89
C TYR A 281 4.89 2.50 20.23
N ASP A 282 5.53 2.94 21.32
CA ASP A 282 5.47 2.31 22.65
C ASP A 282 4.38 2.88 23.60
N PHE A 283 3.60 3.87 23.14
CA PHE A 283 2.65 4.61 23.98
C PHE A 283 1.25 4.66 23.36
N LEU A 284 0.25 4.88 24.22
CA LEU A 284 -1.14 5.12 23.85
C LEU A 284 -1.45 6.61 23.76
N PHE A 285 -2.39 6.93 22.87
CA PHE A 285 -2.95 8.27 22.70
C PHE A 285 -4.22 8.44 23.52
N ASP A 286 -4.27 9.46 24.36
CA ASP A 286 -5.54 9.92 24.92
C ASP A 286 -6.22 10.81 23.89
N ALA A 287 -7.31 10.34 23.27
CA ALA A 287 -8.00 11.12 22.24
C ALA A 287 -8.63 12.43 22.77
N SER A 288 -8.63 12.66 24.09
CA SER A 288 -9.03 13.95 24.68
C SER A 288 -7.93 15.00 24.64
N CYS A 289 -6.63 14.62 24.61
CA CYS A 289 -5.53 15.59 24.48
C CYS A 289 -5.37 16.05 23.02
N HIS A 290 -6.08 17.12 22.65
CA HIS A 290 -6.07 17.73 21.31
C HIS A 290 -4.76 18.49 20.99
N SER A 291 -3.63 18.12 21.62
CA SER A 291 -2.40 18.91 21.60
C SER A 291 -1.15 18.05 21.80
N SER A 292 -0.58 17.58 20.69
CA SER A 292 0.75 16.95 20.57
C SER A 292 0.90 15.55 21.21
N PRO A 293 1.73 14.65 20.63
CA PRO A 293 2.05 13.33 21.19
C PRO A 293 2.81 13.36 22.54
N THR A 294 2.91 14.52 23.18
CA THR A 294 3.57 14.76 24.48
C THR A 294 2.76 14.33 25.70
N GLU A 295 1.45 14.09 25.55
CA GLU A 295 0.60 13.49 26.61
C GLU A 295 0.36 11.99 26.32
N SER A 296 1.44 11.29 25.98
CA SER A 296 1.50 9.85 25.73
C SER A 296 1.47 9.07 27.04
N TYR A 297 0.53 8.13 27.16
CA TYR A 297 0.43 7.20 28.29
C TYR A 297 1.14 5.90 27.95
N LYS A 298 1.77 5.22 28.91
CA LYS A 298 2.30 3.86 28.65
C LYS A 298 1.15 2.92 28.29
N ILE A 299 1.41 1.94 27.43
CA ILE A 299 0.47 0.84 27.19
C ILE A 299 0.20 0.14 28.53
N GLU A 300 -1.03 0.22 29.03
CA GLU A 300 -1.29 0.04 30.48
C GLU A 300 -1.29 -1.43 30.92
N ASP A 301 -1.67 -2.37 30.04
CA ASP A 301 -1.92 -3.78 30.41
C ASP A 301 -0.84 -4.78 29.99
N THR A 302 -0.34 -4.69 28.75
CA THR A 302 0.65 -5.64 28.19
C THR A 302 2.02 -4.99 27.95
N GLY A 303 2.19 -3.76 28.43
CA GLY A 303 3.36 -2.92 28.18
C GLY A 303 3.73 -2.86 26.69
N SER A 304 5.03 -2.88 26.40
CA SER A 304 5.57 -2.77 25.04
C SER A 304 5.41 -4.03 24.17
N LEU A 305 4.77 -5.10 24.64
CA LEU A 305 4.62 -6.36 23.89
C LEU A 305 3.59 -6.23 22.75
N VAL A 306 3.89 -6.86 21.62
CA VAL A 306 2.92 -7.07 20.53
C VAL A 306 1.88 -8.11 20.96
N ASN A 307 0.63 -7.93 20.56
CA ASN A 307 -0.47 -8.84 20.81
C ASN A 307 -1.06 -9.31 19.49
N ILE A 308 -0.97 -10.61 19.23
CA ILE A 308 -1.63 -11.29 18.13
C ILE A 308 -2.95 -11.83 18.65
N VAL A 309 -4.06 -11.57 17.97
CA VAL A 309 -5.38 -12.09 18.33
C VAL A 309 -5.92 -12.95 17.19
N ILE A 310 -6.02 -14.26 17.45
CA ILE A 310 -6.47 -15.26 16.47
C ILE A 310 -7.95 -15.58 16.70
N TYR A 311 -8.78 -15.42 15.66
CA TYR A 311 -10.21 -15.75 15.64
C TYR A 311 -10.76 -15.90 14.21
N ASP A 312 -12.00 -16.39 14.06
CA ASP A 312 -12.76 -16.39 12.79
C ASP A 312 -13.23 -14.96 12.45
N ILE A 313 -12.48 -14.27 11.58
CA ILE A 313 -12.71 -12.86 11.24
C ILE A 313 -13.99 -12.75 10.41
N ALA A 314 -14.82 -11.77 10.74
CA ALA A 314 -16.14 -11.55 10.15
C ALA A 314 -17.14 -12.75 10.25
N ASN A 315 -16.78 -13.86 10.90
CA ASN A 315 -17.54 -15.12 10.87
C ASN A 315 -17.80 -15.59 9.42
N ASP A 316 -16.80 -15.47 8.53
CA ASP A 316 -16.97 -15.82 7.11
C ASP A 316 -16.68 -17.29 6.77
N HIS A 317 -16.16 -18.07 7.73
CA HIS A 317 -15.95 -19.50 7.54
C HIS A 317 -17.26 -20.26 7.25
N GLY A 318 -17.21 -21.15 6.25
CA GLY A 318 -18.29 -22.08 5.90
C GLY A 318 -19.03 -21.76 4.60
N GLN A 319 -18.64 -20.72 3.86
CA GLN A 319 -19.06 -20.52 2.47
C GLN A 319 -18.03 -21.08 1.48
N ILE A 320 -18.47 -21.96 0.57
CA ILE A 320 -17.65 -22.68 -0.43
C ILE A 320 -17.08 -21.81 -1.58
N ASN A 321 -16.86 -20.52 -1.33
CA ASN A 321 -16.03 -19.63 -2.14
C ASN A 321 -15.29 -18.72 -1.14
N GLU A 322 -14.10 -19.14 -0.72
CA GLU A 322 -13.41 -18.62 0.46
C GLU A 322 -12.72 -17.28 0.15
N SER A 323 -13.38 -16.18 0.53
CA SER A 323 -12.90 -14.80 0.34
C SER A 323 -13.08 -14.00 1.64
N GLY A 324 -12.16 -14.19 2.57
CA GLY A 324 -12.21 -13.65 3.94
C GLY A 324 -10.92 -12.92 4.33
N VAL A 325 -10.97 -12.13 5.40
CA VAL A 325 -9.84 -11.29 5.86
C VAL A 325 -8.76 -12.16 6.49
N ALA A 326 -7.56 -12.25 5.90
CA ALA A 326 -6.48 -13.06 6.47
C ALA A 326 -5.90 -12.47 7.77
N GLY A 327 -5.93 -11.14 7.90
CA GLY A 327 -5.51 -10.40 9.10
C GLY A 327 -5.71 -8.90 8.92
N TYR A 328 -5.59 -8.12 10.00
CA TYR A 328 -5.59 -6.66 9.95
C TYR A 328 -4.92 -6.01 11.18
N PHE A 329 -4.29 -4.86 10.97
CA PHE A 329 -3.93 -3.87 11.99
C PHE A 329 -4.83 -2.64 11.89
N PHE A 330 -5.23 -2.08 13.04
CA PHE A 330 -6.09 -0.89 13.07
C PHE A 330 -5.72 0.06 14.22
N GLY A 331 -4.60 0.78 14.06
CA GLY A 331 -4.09 1.77 15.03
C GLY A 331 -5.13 2.80 15.49
N ALA A 332 -6.03 3.26 14.62
CA ALA A 332 -7.13 4.16 15.01
C ALA A 332 -8.13 3.58 16.04
N LYS A 333 -8.08 2.27 16.32
CA LYS A 333 -8.75 1.62 17.45
C LYS A 333 -7.78 1.44 18.61
N ASP A 334 -6.83 0.53 18.48
CA ASP A 334 -6.15 -0.08 19.65
C ASP A 334 -5.00 0.74 20.25
N TYR A 335 -4.45 1.70 19.50
CA TYR A 335 -3.45 2.64 20.01
C TYR A 335 -4.05 3.80 20.81
N PHE A 336 -5.38 3.91 20.88
CA PHE A 336 -6.07 4.95 21.63
C PHE A 336 -6.59 4.42 22.97
N LYS A 337 -6.63 5.29 23.97
CA LYS A 337 -7.30 5.02 25.24
C LYS A 337 -8.80 4.80 25.04
N GLN A 338 -9.37 3.83 25.75
CA GLN A 338 -10.79 3.54 25.69
C GLN A 338 -11.57 4.60 26.47
N ASP A 339 -12.50 5.27 25.79
CA ASP A 339 -13.40 6.28 26.34
C ASP A 339 -14.70 6.33 25.52
N ASN A 340 -15.64 7.19 25.90
CA ASN A 340 -17.02 7.30 25.46
C ASN A 340 -17.19 7.90 24.04
N TYR A 341 -16.29 7.53 23.11
CA TYR A 341 -16.36 7.89 21.70
C TYR A 341 -17.54 7.22 20.99
N ARG A 342 -17.81 7.66 19.75
CA ARG A 342 -18.88 7.13 18.88
C ARG A 342 -18.30 6.49 17.61
N ASP A 343 -17.11 5.93 17.78
CA ASP A 343 -16.26 5.33 16.75
C ASP A 343 -15.47 4.17 17.39
N ALA A 344 -14.58 3.55 16.61
CA ALA A 344 -13.86 2.35 17.03
C ALA A 344 -13.07 2.48 18.34
N ARG A 345 -12.67 3.69 18.76
CA ARG A 345 -11.90 3.91 20.01
C ARG A 345 -12.69 3.52 21.27
N ALA A 346 -14.02 3.50 21.20
CA ALA A 346 -14.88 2.95 22.26
C ALA A 346 -14.70 1.43 22.46
N TYR A 347 -14.00 0.76 21.53
CA TYR A 347 -13.72 -0.69 21.48
C TYR A 347 -12.21 -0.96 21.38
N SER A 348 -11.39 -0.03 21.87
CA SER A 348 -9.94 -0.20 21.97
C SER A 348 -9.57 -1.28 22.99
N ASN A 349 -8.59 -2.12 22.65
CA ASN A 349 -7.91 -3.04 23.56
C ASN A 349 -6.69 -2.40 24.25
N GLN A 350 -6.38 -1.13 23.94
CA GLN A 350 -5.37 -0.30 24.60
C GLN A 350 -3.96 -0.92 24.58
N GLY A 351 -3.45 -1.21 23.38
CA GLY A 351 -2.10 -1.75 23.18
C GLY A 351 -1.74 -2.04 21.72
N LYS A 352 -0.57 -2.66 21.51
CA LYS A 352 -0.08 -3.10 20.21
C LYS A 352 -0.84 -4.34 19.71
N TYR A 353 -2.08 -4.16 19.27
CA TYR A 353 -2.93 -5.25 18.77
C TYR A 353 -2.98 -5.29 17.24
N PHE A 354 -2.74 -6.47 16.67
CA PHE A 354 -3.21 -6.85 15.34
C PHE A 354 -3.86 -8.22 15.36
N TYR A 355 -4.63 -8.52 14.32
CA TYR A 355 -5.58 -9.62 14.27
C TYR A 355 -5.24 -10.53 13.10
N LEU A 356 -5.42 -11.84 13.28
CA LEU A 356 -5.05 -12.87 12.31
C LEU A 356 -6.15 -13.93 12.26
N ASP A 357 -6.51 -14.39 11.07
CA ASP A 357 -7.67 -15.27 10.93
C ASP A 357 -7.36 -16.75 11.21
N ALA A 358 -8.19 -17.39 12.01
CA ALA A 358 -8.03 -18.78 12.43
C ALA A 358 -8.06 -19.79 11.26
N ALA A 359 -8.84 -19.53 10.23
CA ALA A 359 -8.99 -20.35 9.02
C ALA A 359 -7.80 -20.21 8.05
N PHE A 360 -7.13 -19.04 8.07
CA PHE A 360 -5.87 -18.84 7.36
C PHE A 360 -4.66 -19.35 8.16
N CYS A 361 -4.67 -19.27 9.49
CA CYS A 361 -3.55 -19.69 10.36
C CYS A 361 -3.07 -21.12 10.11
N ASN A 362 -3.98 -22.09 10.11
CA ASN A 362 -3.65 -23.53 10.05
C ASN A 362 -3.61 -24.12 8.63
N ASN A 363 -3.66 -23.27 7.60
CA ASN A 363 -4.00 -23.65 6.23
C ASN A 363 -2.83 -24.30 5.46
N GLY A 364 -2.74 -25.64 5.48
CA GLY A 364 -1.70 -26.41 4.81
C GLY A 364 -1.94 -26.64 3.31
N ASN A 365 -1.66 -25.64 2.47
CA ASN A 365 -1.93 -25.67 1.02
C ASN A 365 -3.43 -25.85 0.66
N GLY A 366 -4.33 -25.25 1.45
CA GLY A 366 -5.78 -25.26 1.26
C GLY A 366 -6.55 -25.55 2.55
N TYR A 367 -7.72 -24.92 2.73
CA TYR A 367 -8.57 -25.02 3.93
C TYR A 367 -8.97 -26.44 4.35
N ALA A 368 -8.81 -27.43 3.46
CA ALA A 368 -9.07 -28.84 3.72
C ALA A 368 -7.98 -29.57 4.53
N ASN A 369 -6.80 -28.96 4.70
CA ASN A 369 -5.61 -29.56 5.32
C ASN A 369 -5.14 -28.75 6.54
N PRO A 370 -5.78 -28.90 7.72
CA PRO A 370 -5.32 -28.22 8.93
C PRO A 370 -3.95 -28.74 9.39
N SER A 371 -3.05 -27.82 9.73
CA SER A 371 -1.73 -28.08 10.31
C SER A 371 -1.61 -27.51 11.73
N SER A 372 -0.66 -28.03 12.52
CA SER A 372 -0.17 -27.41 13.75
C SER A 372 1.01 -26.44 13.52
N THR A 373 1.34 -26.15 12.26
CA THR A 373 2.34 -25.14 11.85
C THR A 373 1.66 -23.98 11.11
N VAL A 374 2.04 -22.72 11.39
CA VAL A 374 1.44 -21.55 10.75
C VAL A 374 1.74 -21.54 9.25
N SER A 375 0.70 -21.32 8.45
CA SER A 375 0.78 -21.24 6.99
C SER A 375 1.63 -20.06 6.53
N ASP A 376 2.29 -20.21 5.38
CA ASP A 376 3.10 -19.16 4.76
C ASP A 376 2.31 -17.85 4.60
N LEU A 377 1.05 -17.96 4.18
CA LEU A 377 0.14 -16.83 3.97
C LEU A 377 -0.22 -16.13 5.29
N ALA A 378 -0.45 -16.88 6.36
CA ALA A 378 -0.71 -16.29 7.66
C ALA A 378 0.53 -15.60 8.24
N ILE A 379 1.73 -16.17 8.07
CA ILE A 379 2.97 -15.54 8.53
C ILE A 379 3.36 -14.32 7.67
N THR A 380 3.22 -14.34 6.34
CA THR A 380 3.46 -13.13 5.52
C THR A 380 2.46 -12.01 5.83
N THR A 381 1.17 -12.34 6.01
CA THR A 381 0.13 -11.38 6.44
C THR A 381 0.47 -10.76 7.80
N LEU A 382 1.02 -11.55 8.72
CA LEU A 382 1.42 -11.10 10.06
C LEU A 382 2.52 -10.01 9.97
N PHE A 383 3.56 -10.22 9.17
CA PHE A 383 4.59 -9.20 8.92
C PHE A 383 4.08 -8.01 8.08
N HIS A 384 3.14 -8.22 7.15
CA HIS A 384 2.46 -7.13 6.42
C HIS A 384 1.69 -6.18 7.37
N GLU A 385 0.97 -6.73 8.35
CA GLU A 385 0.21 -5.93 9.32
C GLU A 385 1.08 -5.37 10.46
N PHE A 386 2.22 -6.01 10.79
CA PHE A 386 3.23 -5.40 11.66
C PHE A 386 3.93 -4.21 10.96
N GLN A 387 4.16 -4.27 9.65
CA GLN A 387 4.68 -3.13 8.89
C GLN A 387 3.73 -1.93 8.99
N HIS A 388 2.41 -2.13 8.88
CA HIS A 388 1.46 -1.04 9.10
C HIS A 388 1.50 -0.48 10.54
N MET A 389 1.82 -1.30 11.55
CA MET A 389 2.03 -0.83 12.92
C MET A 389 3.31 0.01 13.04
N ILE A 390 4.40 -0.38 12.38
CA ILE A 390 5.62 0.41 12.26
C ILE A 390 5.33 1.71 11.48
N HIS A 391 4.63 1.65 10.35
CA HIS A 391 4.25 2.82 9.55
C HIS A 391 3.44 3.82 10.36
N PHE A 392 2.45 3.37 11.14
CA PHE A 392 1.70 4.21 12.05
C PHE A 392 2.64 4.92 13.05
N GLY A 393 3.61 4.17 13.60
CA GLY A 393 4.70 4.68 14.44
C GLY A 393 5.60 5.73 13.77
N GLN A 394 6.07 5.47 12.55
CA GLN A 394 7.06 6.28 11.84
C GLN A 394 6.45 7.47 11.05
N LYS A 395 5.16 7.42 10.71
CA LYS A 395 4.48 8.41 9.84
C LYS A 395 3.28 9.07 10.51
N THR A 396 2.23 8.30 10.78
CA THR A 396 0.91 8.83 11.18
C THR A 396 0.98 9.62 12.50
N ILE A 397 1.76 9.12 13.46
CA ILE A 397 1.96 9.76 14.78
C ILE A 397 2.70 11.11 14.69
N TYR A 398 3.57 11.26 13.69
CA TYR A 398 4.27 12.52 13.39
C TYR A 398 3.42 13.50 12.56
N GLY A 399 2.16 13.17 12.29
CA GLY A 399 1.26 13.98 11.47
C GLY A 399 1.62 13.97 9.98
N ILE A 400 2.34 12.95 9.51
CA ILE A 400 2.66 12.78 8.10
C ILE A 400 1.48 12.06 7.44
N GLU A 401 0.84 12.76 6.50
CA GLU A 401 -0.17 12.15 5.64
C GLU A 401 0.53 11.21 4.64
N SER A 402 0.01 9.99 4.52
CA SER A 402 0.48 8.97 3.59
C SER A 402 -0.68 8.45 2.77
N ASP A 403 -0.43 8.26 1.48
CA ASP A 403 -1.36 7.66 0.54
C ASP A 403 -1.43 6.15 0.80
N THR A 404 -2.57 5.54 0.45
CA THR A 404 -2.77 4.09 0.61
C THR A 404 -1.73 3.30 -0.19
N TRP A 405 -1.43 3.67 -1.45
CA TRP A 405 -0.44 2.96 -2.29
C TRP A 405 0.94 2.86 -1.63
N TYR A 406 1.41 3.94 -0.99
CA TYR A 406 2.75 4.00 -0.41
C TYR A 406 2.85 3.20 0.91
N ASN A 407 1.78 3.20 1.71
CA ASN A 407 1.71 2.39 2.93
C ASN A 407 1.65 0.89 2.57
N GLU A 408 0.74 0.50 1.67
CA GLU A 408 0.60 -0.90 1.22
C GLU A 408 1.86 -1.37 0.46
N MET A 409 2.53 -0.50 -0.31
CA MET A 409 3.84 -0.77 -0.93
C MET A 409 4.90 -1.15 0.09
N LEU A 410 5.00 -0.43 1.22
CA LEU A 410 5.98 -0.72 2.26
C LEU A 410 5.68 -2.08 2.92
N SER A 411 4.42 -2.41 3.20
CA SER A 411 4.04 -3.73 3.74
C SER A 411 4.35 -4.89 2.79
N MET A 412 4.11 -4.73 1.48
CA MET A 412 4.47 -5.77 0.50
C MET A 412 5.97 -5.84 0.23
N LEU A 413 6.70 -4.74 0.39
CA LEU A 413 8.17 -4.76 0.42
C LEU A 413 8.68 -5.48 1.67
N CYS A 414 7.98 -5.41 2.80
CA CYS A 414 8.33 -6.19 3.98
C CYS A 414 8.16 -7.69 3.71
N GLU A 415 7.02 -8.13 3.16
CA GLU A 415 6.83 -9.53 2.76
C GLU A 415 7.96 -10.05 1.82
N ASP A 416 8.41 -9.22 0.86
CA ASP A 416 9.50 -9.55 -0.09
C ASP A 416 10.87 -9.63 0.60
N LEU A 417 11.19 -8.65 1.45
CA LEU A 417 12.43 -8.56 2.24
C LEU A 417 12.56 -9.62 3.34
N MET A 418 11.48 -10.31 3.67
CA MET A 418 11.39 -11.34 4.70
C MET A 418 11.14 -12.75 4.11
N ALA A 419 10.94 -12.86 2.79
CA ALA A 419 10.43 -14.06 2.14
C ALA A 419 11.32 -15.30 2.35
N ASP A 420 12.64 -15.12 2.22
CA ASP A 420 13.65 -16.17 2.39
C ASP A 420 13.83 -16.54 3.86
N GLN A 421 13.80 -15.55 4.76
CA GLN A 421 13.97 -15.72 6.21
C GLN A 421 12.80 -16.44 6.85
N LEU A 422 11.59 -16.26 6.30
CA LEU A 422 10.36 -16.96 6.71
C LEU A 422 10.17 -18.30 5.97
N GLU A 423 11.06 -18.66 5.04
CA GLU A 423 10.99 -19.85 4.16
C GLU A 423 9.73 -19.94 3.27
N THR A 424 9.02 -18.81 3.07
CA THR A 424 7.66 -18.74 2.47
C THR A 424 7.55 -19.00 0.97
N GLY A 425 8.68 -19.10 0.26
CA GLY A 425 8.76 -19.55 -1.13
C GLY A 425 7.79 -18.87 -2.11
N ASN A 426 6.77 -19.60 -2.55
CA ASN A 426 5.81 -19.14 -3.56
C ASN A 426 4.68 -18.27 -3.01
N SER A 427 4.50 -18.21 -1.69
CA SER A 427 3.45 -17.42 -1.03
C SER A 427 3.81 -15.95 -0.89
N ALA A 428 5.06 -15.58 -1.21
CA ALA A 428 5.61 -14.24 -1.15
C ALA A 428 5.26 -13.37 -2.41
N PRO A 429 5.27 -12.02 -2.28
CA PRO A 429 4.76 -11.06 -3.26
C PRO A 429 5.10 -11.30 -4.72
N GLN A 430 6.36 -11.63 -5.00
CA GLN A 430 6.93 -11.74 -6.34
C GLN A 430 6.25 -12.80 -7.21
N THR A 431 5.63 -13.81 -6.60
CA THR A 431 4.94 -14.89 -7.33
C THR A 431 3.53 -14.48 -7.75
N LEU A 432 2.77 -13.89 -6.83
CA LEU A 432 1.35 -13.55 -7.04
C LEU A 432 1.20 -12.19 -7.72
N ARG A 433 1.81 -11.15 -7.14
CA ARG A 433 1.53 -9.76 -7.49
C ARG A 433 2.17 -9.34 -8.82
N ILE A 434 3.28 -9.98 -9.23
CA ILE A 434 3.82 -9.82 -10.60
C ILE A 434 2.87 -10.44 -11.63
N SER A 435 2.24 -11.59 -11.33
CA SER A 435 1.26 -12.21 -12.23
C SER A 435 0.02 -11.34 -12.43
N ASP A 436 -0.52 -10.79 -11.33
CA ASP A 436 -1.63 -9.85 -11.38
C ASP A 436 -1.25 -8.54 -12.09
N PHE A 437 -0.01 -8.05 -11.92
CA PHE A 437 0.51 -6.87 -12.61
C PHE A 437 0.54 -7.07 -14.13
N LYS A 438 1.12 -8.18 -14.61
CA LYS A 438 1.20 -8.48 -16.05
C LYS A 438 -0.17 -8.36 -16.74
N ASN A 439 -1.22 -8.88 -16.09
CA ASN A 439 -2.58 -8.96 -16.63
C ASN A 439 -3.48 -7.77 -16.28
N SER A 440 -3.01 -6.77 -15.51
CA SER A 440 -3.89 -5.69 -15.04
C SER A 440 -3.23 -4.33 -14.74
N TYR A 441 -1.96 -4.13 -15.09
CA TYR A 441 -1.22 -2.89 -14.78
C TYR A 441 -1.94 -1.59 -15.18
N TYR A 442 -2.65 -1.60 -16.31
CA TYR A 442 -3.41 -0.47 -16.84
C TYR A 442 -4.70 -0.15 -16.07
N LEU A 443 -5.13 -0.98 -15.11
CA LEU A 443 -6.34 -0.78 -14.33
C LEU A 443 -6.14 0.13 -13.10
N SER A 444 -4.89 0.41 -12.71
CA SER A 444 -4.53 1.45 -11.74
C SER A 444 -3.39 2.33 -12.27
N GLY A 445 -3.18 3.49 -11.69
CA GLY A 445 -1.93 4.26 -11.81
C GLY A 445 -0.72 3.59 -11.14
N ILE A 446 0.46 4.19 -11.29
CA ILE A 446 1.68 3.75 -10.58
C ILE A 446 1.63 4.13 -9.08
N ASP A 447 1.09 5.31 -8.76
CA ASP A 447 0.85 5.83 -7.40
C ASP A 447 -0.66 6.02 -7.11
N GLU A 448 -1.52 5.30 -7.83
CA GLU A 448 -2.97 5.28 -7.58
C GLU A 448 -3.35 4.01 -6.82
N PHE A 449 -4.08 4.16 -5.71
CA PHE A 449 -4.73 3.04 -5.03
C PHE A 449 -6.24 3.10 -5.23
N ARG A 450 -6.80 2.07 -5.88
CA ARG A 450 -8.22 1.98 -6.20
C ARG A 450 -8.98 1.18 -5.15
N GLU A 451 -9.79 1.92 -4.41
CA GLU A 451 -10.61 1.42 -3.31
C GLU A 451 -11.88 0.70 -3.80
N ASP A 452 -12.20 0.80 -5.10
CA ASP A 452 -13.36 0.14 -5.71
C ASP A 452 -13.12 -1.34 -6.01
N ASN A 453 -14.16 -2.15 -5.78
CA ASN A 453 -14.05 -3.58 -5.47
C ASN A 453 -13.42 -4.47 -6.56
N ASP A 454 -13.41 -4.01 -7.82
CA ASP A 454 -12.90 -4.82 -8.92
C ASP A 454 -11.41 -4.54 -9.24
N TYR A 455 -10.77 -3.60 -8.52
CA TYR A 455 -9.46 -3.02 -8.90
C TYR A 455 -8.44 -2.86 -7.76
N THR A 456 -8.81 -3.17 -6.52
CA THR A 456 -7.88 -3.15 -5.37
C THR A 456 -6.71 -4.13 -5.59
N ILE A 457 -6.97 -5.25 -6.28
CA ILE A 457 -5.96 -6.27 -6.64
C ILE A 457 -4.88 -5.66 -7.55
N SER A 458 -5.29 -4.99 -8.63
CA SER A 458 -4.38 -4.26 -9.53
C SER A 458 -3.63 -3.13 -8.83
N SER A 459 -4.25 -2.51 -7.82
CA SER A 459 -3.60 -1.47 -7.01
C SER A 459 -2.47 -2.03 -6.16
N TYR A 460 -2.69 -3.18 -5.52
CA TYR A 460 -1.65 -3.96 -4.84
C TYR A 460 -0.56 -4.41 -5.81
N ALA A 461 -0.93 -4.94 -6.98
CA ALA A 461 0.01 -5.40 -7.99
C ALA A 461 0.91 -4.27 -8.52
N ASN A 462 0.35 -3.10 -8.82
CA ASN A 462 1.11 -1.91 -9.25
C ASN A 462 2.01 -1.39 -8.13
N SER A 463 1.46 -1.18 -6.93
CA SER A 463 2.22 -0.64 -5.79
C SER A 463 3.39 -1.54 -5.41
N TYR A 464 3.18 -2.86 -5.40
CA TYR A 464 4.27 -3.82 -5.19
C TYR A 464 5.30 -3.76 -6.32
N THR A 465 4.89 -3.90 -7.59
CA THR A 465 5.83 -4.00 -8.71
C THR A 465 6.70 -2.74 -8.85
N PHE A 466 6.12 -1.56 -8.60
CA PHE A 466 6.85 -0.30 -8.54
C PHE A 466 7.83 -0.25 -7.37
N GLY A 467 7.39 -0.58 -6.14
CA GLY A 467 8.27 -0.62 -4.97
C GLY A 467 9.41 -1.64 -5.09
N ALA A 468 9.11 -2.83 -5.61
CA ALA A 468 10.04 -3.93 -5.81
C ALA A 468 11.15 -3.58 -6.82
N TRP A 469 10.79 -2.85 -7.88
CA TRP A 469 11.74 -2.26 -8.82
C TRP A 469 12.57 -1.15 -8.17
N LEU A 470 11.92 -0.17 -7.52
CA LEU A 470 12.58 0.96 -6.87
C LEU A 470 13.66 0.49 -5.89
N ALA A 471 13.37 -0.52 -5.06
CA ALA A 471 14.33 -1.07 -4.13
C ALA A 471 15.55 -1.66 -4.87
N ARG A 472 15.33 -2.55 -5.85
CA ARG A 472 16.43 -3.25 -6.54
C ARG A 472 17.21 -2.36 -7.53
N GLU A 473 16.66 -1.23 -7.96
CA GLU A 473 17.37 -0.23 -8.77
C GLU A 473 18.13 0.80 -7.92
N PHE A 474 17.65 1.15 -6.71
CA PHE A 474 18.13 2.32 -5.97
C PHE A 474 18.67 2.07 -4.54
N GLY A 475 18.87 0.82 -4.09
CA GLY A 475 19.66 0.51 -2.88
C GLY A 475 19.14 -0.60 -1.95
N GLY A 476 18.31 -1.51 -2.45
CA GLY A 476 17.82 -2.70 -1.76
C GLY A 476 17.17 -2.39 -0.39
N PRO A 477 17.48 -3.17 0.66
CA PRO A 477 16.96 -2.92 2.01
C PRO A 477 17.28 -1.51 2.55
N GLN A 478 18.40 -0.90 2.15
CA GLN A 478 18.79 0.42 2.63
C GLN A 478 17.93 1.53 1.98
N PHE A 479 17.50 1.38 0.74
CA PHE A 479 16.52 2.25 0.10
C PHE A 479 15.17 2.22 0.83
N VAL A 480 14.65 1.02 1.13
CA VAL A 480 13.38 0.83 1.85
C VAL A 480 13.47 1.37 3.29
N SER A 481 14.60 1.13 3.97
CA SER A 481 14.92 1.68 5.28
C SER A 481 14.94 3.22 5.30
N THR A 482 15.45 3.86 4.24
CA THR A 482 15.38 5.32 4.08
C THR A 482 13.94 5.81 3.89
N MET A 483 13.13 5.13 3.07
CA MET A 483 11.73 5.51 2.89
C MET A 483 10.93 5.43 4.20
N SER A 484 11.00 4.29 4.88
CA SER A 484 10.15 4.01 6.04
C SER A 484 10.50 4.89 7.25
N LYS A 485 11.78 5.10 7.56
CA LYS A 485 12.23 5.82 8.77
C LYS A 485 12.26 7.35 8.65
N ASP A 486 11.96 7.93 7.49
CA ASP A 486 11.92 9.39 7.33
C ASP A 486 10.68 10.00 8.02
N HIS A 487 10.86 10.57 9.22
CA HIS A 487 9.81 11.29 9.97
C HIS A 487 9.47 12.68 9.40
N SER A 488 9.76 12.94 8.12
CA SER A 488 9.39 14.19 7.44
C SER A 488 8.70 14.02 6.08
N ARG A 489 8.61 12.80 5.53
CA ARG A 489 8.06 12.52 4.17
C ARG A 489 7.26 11.23 4.09
N ALA A 490 6.34 11.18 3.16
CA ALA A 490 5.71 9.96 2.65
C ALA A 490 5.64 10.02 1.11
N ASN A 491 4.98 9.05 0.50
CA ASN A 491 4.59 9.06 -0.91
C ASN A 491 5.79 9.28 -1.85
N MET A 492 5.55 9.91 -3.00
CA MET A 492 6.60 10.15 -4.00
C MET A 492 7.72 11.09 -3.49
N GLU A 493 7.46 11.99 -2.53
CA GLU A 493 8.54 12.81 -1.93
C GLU A 493 9.55 11.93 -1.19
N SER A 494 9.06 10.94 -0.42
CA SER A 494 9.90 9.97 0.28
C SER A 494 10.66 9.07 -0.70
N VAL A 495 10.03 8.64 -1.80
CA VAL A 495 10.69 7.88 -2.88
C VAL A 495 11.84 8.69 -3.48
N LEU A 496 11.59 9.91 -3.95
CA LEU A 496 12.62 10.76 -4.58
C LEU A 496 13.76 11.09 -3.62
N TYR A 497 13.44 11.43 -2.36
CA TYR A 497 14.46 11.64 -1.32
C TYR A 497 15.30 10.38 -1.07
N SER A 498 14.69 9.19 -1.09
CA SER A 498 15.40 7.93 -0.87
C SER A 498 16.30 7.55 -2.04
N ILE A 499 15.91 7.83 -3.29
CA ILE A 499 16.79 7.67 -4.46
C ILE A 499 18.02 8.57 -4.31
N TYR A 500 17.81 9.85 -3.97
CA TYR A 500 18.91 10.80 -3.76
C TYR A 500 19.84 10.38 -2.61
N ALA A 501 19.27 9.97 -1.47
CA ALA A 501 20.04 9.59 -0.29
C ALA A 501 20.92 8.34 -0.50
N ASN A 502 20.50 7.41 -1.37
CA ASN A 502 21.23 6.17 -1.65
C ASN A 502 22.17 6.28 -2.86
N THR A 503 21.83 7.08 -3.89
CA THR A 503 22.60 7.16 -5.15
C THR A 503 23.32 8.48 -5.40
N GLY A 504 22.99 9.54 -4.64
CA GLY A 504 23.43 10.91 -4.91
C GLY A 504 22.81 11.56 -6.16
N ARG A 505 21.83 10.91 -6.81
CA ARG A 505 21.15 11.41 -8.01
C ARG A 505 19.79 12.01 -7.66
N GLU A 506 19.54 13.21 -8.14
CA GLU A 506 18.20 13.82 -8.11
C GLU A 506 17.43 13.40 -9.38
N TYR A 507 16.16 13.03 -9.21
CA TYR A 507 15.22 12.74 -10.29
C TYR A 507 13.90 13.45 -10.02
N SER A 508 13.11 13.73 -11.07
CA SER A 508 11.71 14.12 -10.89
C SER A 508 10.78 12.91 -10.83
N ARG A 509 9.56 13.12 -10.33
CA ARG A 509 8.46 12.14 -10.34
C ARG A 509 8.28 11.54 -11.74
N ARG A 510 8.12 12.40 -12.75
CA ARG A 510 7.95 12.01 -14.17
C ARG A 510 9.12 11.16 -14.69
N GLN A 511 10.35 11.49 -14.33
CA GLN A 511 11.52 10.71 -14.73
C GLN A 511 11.49 9.31 -14.12
N VAL A 512 11.19 9.17 -12.82
CA VAL A 512 11.13 7.86 -12.15
C VAL A 512 10.00 6.98 -12.70
N TYR A 513 8.80 7.53 -12.93
CA TYR A 513 7.72 6.76 -13.56
C TYR A 513 8.08 6.32 -14.98
N LYS A 514 8.75 7.18 -15.77
CA LYS A 514 9.21 6.77 -17.10
C LYS A 514 10.30 5.70 -17.05
N LEU A 515 11.24 5.77 -16.11
CA LEU A 515 12.24 4.72 -15.88
C LEU A 515 11.58 3.38 -15.52
N PHE A 516 10.54 3.38 -14.68
CA PHE A 516 9.72 2.20 -14.40
C PHE A 516 9.02 1.67 -15.66
N ILE A 517 8.43 2.55 -16.49
CA ILE A 517 7.82 2.15 -17.77
C ILE A 517 8.88 1.56 -18.73
N GLN A 518 10.12 2.07 -18.76
CA GLN A 518 11.21 1.44 -19.50
C GLN A 518 11.50 0.02 -18.99
N ALA A 519 11.51 -0.15 -17.66
CA ALA A 519 11.74 -1.43 -17.00
C ALA A 519 10.63 -2.46 -17.25
N CYS A 520 9.39 -2.01 -17.50
CA CYS A 520 8.27 -2.85 -17.94
C CYS A 520 8.34 -3.30 -19.40
N ILE A 521 9.28 -2.76 -20.19
CA ILE A 521 9.32 -2.92 -21.65
C ILE A 521 10.57 -3.66 -22.12
N PHE A 522 11.75 -3.27 -21.62
CA PHE A 522 13.01 -3.84 -22.08
C PHE A 522 13.28 -5.21 -21.45
N ARG A 523 13.34 -6.25 -22.30
CA ARG A 523 13.75 -7.61 -21.89
C ARG A 523 15.16 -7.60 -21.32
N SER A 524 15.41 -8.46 -20.35
CA SER A 524 16.66 -8.53 -19.56
C SER A 524 17.93 -8.46 -20.40
N PRO A 525 18.16 -9.35 -21.40
CA PRO A 525 19.43 -9.36 -22.14
C PRO A 525 19.68 -8.07 -22.91
N PHE A 526 18.62 -7.50 -23.50
CA PHE A 526 18.68 -6.23 -24.23
C PHE A 526 18.93 -5.04 -23.28
N ALA A 527 18.29 -5.05 -22.11
CA ALA A 527 18.47 -4.02 -21.11
C ALA A 527 19.86 -4.05 -20.47
N GLU A 528 20.37 -5.25 -20.16
CA GLU A 528 21.70 -5.48 -19.61
C GLU A 528 22.80 -5.04 -20.59
N GLU A 529 22.71 -5.44 -21.87
CA GLU A 529 23.67 -5.04 -22.91
C GLU A 529 23.71 -3.50 -23.10
N ASN A 530 22.55 -2.84 -23.01
CA ASN A 530 22.42 -1.40 -23.29
C ASN A 530 22.38 -0.53 -22.03
N SER A 531 22.57 -1.10 -20.83
CA SER A 531 22.48 -0.40 -19.53
C SER A 531 21.17 0.37 -19.31
N LEU A 532 20.05 -0.24 -19.70
CA LEU A 532 18.69 0.30 -19.57
C LEU A 532 18.00 -0.21 -18.29
N PRO A 533 16.94 0.48 -17.80
CA PRO A 533 16.12 -0.04 -16.72
C PRO A 533 15.45 -1.36 -17.14
N THR A 534 15.36 -2.30 -16.20
CA THR A 534 14.68 -3.60 -16.38
C THR A 534 14.06 -4.08 -15.08
N LEU A 535 12.97 -4.84 -15.20
CA LEU A 535 12.30 -5.58 -14.14
C LEU A 535 12.80 -7.04 -14.01
N ASN A 536 13.89 -7.40 -14.69
CA ASN A 536 14.73 -8.53 -14.29
C ASN A 536 15.91 -8.01 -13.46
N LYS A 537 15.87 -8.24 -12.16
CA LYS A 537 16.91 -7.82 -11.21
C LYS A 537 17.18 -8.92 -10.20
N ASP A 538 18.44 -9.31 -10.11
CA ASP A 538 18.95 -10.23 -9.11
C ASP A 538 18.65 -9.76 -7.67
N ALA A 539 18.70 -10.73 -6.75
CA ALA A 539 18.62 -10.52 -5.32
C ALA A 539 19.83 -9.72 -4.79
N GLU A 540 19.65 -8.41 -4.53
CA GLU A 540 20.59 -7.65 -3.70
C GLU A 540 20.15 -7.64 -2.21
N GLY A 541 20.99 -8.22 -1.36
CA GLY A 541 20.76 -8.31 0.08
C GLY A 541 19.73 -9.39 0.43
N SER A 542 18.70 -8.99 1.19
CA SER A 542 17.61 -9.87 1.66
C SER A 542 16.38 -9.90 0.74
N MET A 543 16.44 -9.25 -0.43
CA MET A 543 15.33 -9.26 -1.38
C MET A 543 15.42 -10.47 -2.29
N THR A 544 14.28 -11.05 -2.67
CA THR A 544 14.23 -12.08 -3.71
C THR A 544 14.64 -11.50 -5.08
N ALA A 545 14.88 -12.32 -6.10
CA ALA A 545 15.00 -11.80 -7.47
C ALA A 545 13.59 -11.50 -8.04
N ILE A 546 13.42 -10.36 -8.72
CA ILE A 546 12.25 -10.12 -9.58
C ILE A 546 12.63 -10.36 -11.03
N ASP A 547 11.71 -10.97 -11.76
CA ASP A 547 11.80 -11.15 -13.20
C ASP A 547 10.40 -11.03 -13.81
N LEU A 548 10.11 -9.85 -14.36
CA LEU A 548 8.85 -9.61 -15.09
C LEU A 548 8.77 -10.46 -16.37
N PHE A 549 9.90 -10.85 -16.97
CA PHE A 549 9.93 -11.66 -18.19
C PHE A 549 10.14 -13.15 -17.89
N ARG A 550 9.90 -13.57 -16.64
CA ARG A 550 9.95 -14.98 -16.24
C ARG A 550 8.89 -15.77 -17.01
N ASN A 551 9.37 -16.74 -17.81
CA ASN A 551 8.63 -17.49 -18.84
C ASN A 551 8.30 -16.70 -20.12
N ASP A 552 9.11 -15.69 -20.47
CA ASP A 552 9.03 -14.81 -21.66
C ASP A 552 7.79 -13.91 -21.78
N ASP A 553 6.69 -14.22 -21.08
CA ASP A 553 5.50 -13.37 -20.98
C ASP A 553 5.82 -12.05 -20.25
N GLY A 554 5.77 -10.90 -20.94
CA GLY A 554 5.82 -9.56 -20.32
C GLY A 554 4.46 -9.09 -19.76
N PRO A 555 4.25 -7.78 -19.56
CA PRO A 555 2.92 -7.22 -19.34
C PRO A 555 2.04 -7.34 -20.59
N GLU A 556 0.71 -7.31 -20.43
CA GLU A 556 -0.24 -7.37 -21.53
C GLU A 556 0.00 -6.22 -22.54
N ILE A 557 0.39 -6.58 -23.77
CA ILE A 557 0.63 -5.64 -24.87
C ILE A 557 -0.65 -5.49 -25.68
N VAL A 558 -1.21 -4.28 -25.68
CA VAL A 558 -2.53 -4.00 -26.24
C VAL A 558 -2.48 -3.77 -27.75
N ALA A 559 -3.43 -4.37 -28.47
CA ALA A 559 -3.57 -4.26 -29.92
C ALA A 559 -3.72 -2.82 -30.42
N ASN A 560 -3.15 -2.49 -31.59
CA ASN A 560 -3.42 -1.21 -32.25
C ASN A 560 -4.93 -1.05 -32.56
N GLY A 561 -5.46 0.13 -32.25
CA GLY A 561 -6.89 0.46 -32.46
C GLY A 561 -7.82 0.02 -31.32
N TYR A 562 -7.31 -0.67 -30.30
CA TYR A 562 -7.95 -0.82 -29.00
C TYR A 562 -7.05 -0.18 -27.94
N SER A 563 -7.63 0.41 -26.90
CA SER A 563 -6.91 0.90 -25.73
C SER A 563 -7.91 0.92 -24.56
N PRO A 564 -7.52 0.54 -23.33
CA PRO A 564 -8.31 0.80 -22.14
C PRO A 564 -8.21 2.29 -21.74
N ASP A 565 -9.05 2.73 -20.81
CA ASP A 565 -8.96 4.08 -20.25
C ASP A 565 -7.68 4.23 -19.40
N ILE A 566 -6.82 5.19 -19.74
CA ILE A 566 -5.51 5.35 -19.09
C ILE A 566 -5.69 6.04 -17.73
N ARG A 567 -5.49 5.30 -16.64
CA ARG A 567 -5.55 5.81 -15.26
C ARG A 567 -4.57 6.96 -15.01
N PRO A 568 -4.81 7.86 -14.03
CA PRO A 568 -3.84 8.88 -13.60
C PRO A 568 -2.49 8.24 -13.23
N HIS A 569 -1.38 8.80 -13.71
CA HIS A 569 -0.04 8.19 -13.68
C HIS A 569 0.04 6.71 -14.13
N GLY A 570 -1.00 6.22 -14.83
CA GLY A 570 -1.04 4.91 -15.46
C GLY A 570 -0.57 4.96 -16.90
N PHE A 571 -0.37 3.79 -17.49
CA PHE A 571 0.14 3.64 -18.84
C PHE A 571 -0.46 2.40 -19.54
N VAL A 572 -0.38 2.39 -20.87
CA VAL A 572 -0.76 1.25 -21.72
C VAL A 572 0.33 1.00 -22.74
N ILE A 573 0.85 -0.23 -22.81
CA ILE A 573 1.85 -0.65 -23.81
C ILE A 573 1.13 -1.14 -25.07
N HIS A 574 1.55 -0.68 -26.24
CA HIS A 574 1.00 -1.04 -27.55
C HIS A 574 2.09 -1.56 -28.51
N SER A 575 1.81 -2.67 -29.21
CA SER A 575 2.67 -3.19 -30.28
C SER A 575 2.51 -2.38 -31.56
N ILE A 576 3.63 -2.06 -32.23
CA ILE A 576 3.62 -1.50 -33.59
C ILE A 576 3.95 -2.59 -34.62
N GLY A 577 4.88 -3.48 -34.28
CA GLY A 577 5.41 -4.53 -35.16
C GLY A 577 6.92 -4.41 -35.33
N THR A 578 7.46 -5.10 -36.34
CA THR A 578 8.91 -5.22 -36.55
C THR A 578 9.36 -4.42 -37.77
N ALA A 579 10.44 -3.65 -37.64
CA ALA A 579 10.90 -2.71 -38.65
C ALA A 579 11.59 -3.42 -39.84
N THR A 580 10.97 -3.34 -41.02
CA THR A 580 11.47 -3.93 -42.29
C THR A 580 12.36 -2.99 -43.10
N SER A 581 12.58 -1.75 -42.64
CA SER A 581 13.57 -0.83 -43.21
C SER A 581 14.35 -0.08 -42.13
N ASP A 582 15.58 0.30 -42.45
CA ASP A 582 16.47 1.04 -41.53
C ASP A 582 15.97 2.44 -41.16
N THR A 583 15.05 2.99 -41.96
CA THR A 583 14.31 4.22 -41.64
C THR A 583 12.82 3.89 -41.60
N VAL A 584 12.18 4.18 -40.47
CA VAL A 584 10.75 3.97 -40.23
C VAL A 584 10.10 5.32 -39.95
N THR A 585 8.87 5.54 -40.43
CA THR A 585 8.07 6.70 -40.01
C THR A 585 6.76 6.23 -39.38
N LEU A 586 6.50 6.74 -38.19
CA LEU A 586 5.28 6.52 -37.41
C LEU A 586 4.43 7.78 -37.48
N ASN A 587 3.21 7.69 -37.97
CA ASN A 587 2.24 8.79 -37.91
C ASN A 587 1.16 8.47 -36.88
N PHE A 588 0.87 9.44 -36.02
CA PHE A 588 -0.12 9.35 -34.95
C PHE A 588 -1.25 10.34 -35.21
N SER A 589 -2.43 10.06 -34.66
CA SER A 589 -3.52 11.03 -34.61
C SER A 589 -3.12 12.30 -33.82
N PRO A 590 -3.81 13.44 -34.01
CA PRO A 590 -3.57 14.64 -33.22
C PRO A 590 -3.80 14.40 -31.72
N ARG A 591 -3.00 15.04 -30.87
CA ARG A 591 -3.15 14.98 -29.41
C ARG A 591 -4.48 15.63 -29.00
N ILE A 592 -5.38 14.85 -28.39
CA ILE A 592 -6.69 15.32 -27.92
C ILE A 592 -6.59 15.77 -26.46
N ASP A 593 -6.00 14.95 -25.59
CA ASP A 593 -5.81 15.28 -24.17
C ASP A 593 -4.41 15.86 -23.88
N ALA A 594 -4.37 17.01 -23.22
CA ALA A 594 -3.13 17.69 -22.82
C ALA A 594 -2.34 16.96 -21.71
N ARG A 595 -2.92 15.90 -21.13
CA ARG A 595 -2.33 15.04 -20.09
C ARG A 595 -1.74 13.75 -20.67
N GLU A 596 -2.00 13.44 -21.95
CA GLU A 596 -1.46 12.25 -22.60
C GLU A 596 -0.03 12.48 -23.11
N ASP A 597 0.94 11.71 -22.65
CA ASP A 597 2.26 11.61 -23.26
C ASP A 597 2.36 10.35 -24.14
N ILE A 598 3.21 10.37 -25.17
CA ILE A 598 3.54 9.15 -25.94
C ILE A 598 5.05 8.94 -25.94
N MET A 599 5.47 7.77 -25.46
CA MET A 599 6.83 7.29 -25.54
C MET A 599 6.91 6.17 -26.57
N ILE A 600 7.82 6.26 -27.53
CA ILE A 600 8.15 5.18 -28.48
C ILE A 600 9.38 4.44 -27.95
N TYR A 601 9.35 3.12 -28.01
CA TYR A 601 10.43 2.24 -27.56
C TYR A 601 10.91 1.34 -28.71
N ILE A 602 12.22 1.09 -28.74
CA ILE A 602 12.93 0.32 -29.77
C ILE A 602 13.75 -0.75 -29.05
N GLN A 603 13.54 -2.03 -29.37
CA GLN A 603 14.37 -3.13 -28.85
C GLN A 603 14.53 -4.24 -29.89
N ASP A 604 15.35 -5.26 -29.58
CA ASP A 604 15.44 -6.48 -30.38
C ASP A 604 14.19 -7.38 -30.24
N ASP A 605 14.22 -8.55 -30.87
CA ASP A 605 13.05 -9.43 -30.99
C ASP A 605 12.56 -10.02 -29.63
N PHE A 606 11.30 -10.45 -29.60
CA PHE A 606 10.67 -11.16 -28.46
C PHE A 606 10.77 -12.67 -28.65
#